data_AF-D8UL14-F1
#
_entry.id   AF-D8UL14-F1
#
_cell.length_a   1.000
_cell.length_b   1.000
_cell.length_c   1.000
_cell.angle_alpha   90.00
_cell.angle_beta   90.00
_cell.angle_gamma   90.00
#
_symmetry.space_group_name_H-M   'P 1'
#
loop_
_entity.id
_entity.type
_entity.pdbx_description
1 polymer ?
#
loop_
_entity_poly.entity_id
_entity_poly.type
_entity_poly.pdbx_seq_one_letter_code
_entity_poly.pdbx_strand_id
1 'polypeptide(L)'
;MDWLSLRAPLEAWLKSAGAAKFSDEDLRVLWQGGYNTLVDLKVATRASLERAGLRPARVDQILSAQGRAGASFEEFWKKLPKAVVAQSSQNFEVLQLADGTAFPDPGHSTTLLVHPCYHTLCKKIFASVGKSDPPSRQVLIRGTPGKLMGLSAGAKLFWEMGDGIGKSTFLDYLLYRLACQGKTVVWCSKSVLDSVLLFTPNGVFEATSTAAFREELRDPSTWFLCDAVEPPSKVAITVMASSPRNSNYNEYAKQAGLRLWMGPWSYVELEAARGIMFSSVSKAKLSELYARWGGIPRYVLKYAANPELQEELDAAVATYCNVDYKCAKYVWSIGTLLAVNMIV
;
A
#
# COMPACT_ATOMS: atom_id res chain seq x y z
N MET A 1 -33.47 -4.49 -24.35
CA MET A 1 -32.23 -5.25 -24.11
C MET A 1 -32.58 -6.73 -24.09
N ASP A 2 -31.79 -7.55 -24.78
CA ASP A 2 -31.97 -9.00 -24.91
C ASP A 2 -31.18 -9.75 -23.81
N TRP A 3 -31.61 -10.94 -23.39
CA TRP A 3 -30.95 -11.75 -22.35
C TRP A 3 -29.50 -12.12 -22.71
N LEU A 4 -29.17 -12.14 -24.01
CA LEU A 4 -27.79 -12.31 -24.51
C LEU A 4 -26.85 -11.16 -24.11
N SER A 5 -27.37 -9.97 -23.79
CA SER A 5 -26.56 -8.81 -23.39
C SER A 5 -25.80 -9.02 -22.08
N LEU A 6 -26.22 -9.98 -21.24
CA LEU A 6 -25.55 -10.31 -19.99
C LEU A 6 -24.30 -11.17 -20.18
N ARG A 7 -24.13 -11.78 -21.37
CA ARG A 7 -23.05 -12.75 -21.63
C ARG A 7 -21.65 -12.11 -21.62
N ALA A 8 -21.45 -11.03 -22.37
CA ALA A 8 -20.16 -10.33 -22.37
C ALA A 8 -19.77 -9.78 -20.98
N PRO A 9 -20.68 -9.16 -20.21
CA PRO A 9 -20.42 -8.80 -18.81
C PRO A 9 -20.08 -10.00 -17.92
N LEU A 10 -20.80 -11.12 -18.04
CA LEU A 10 -20.48 -12.36 -17.31
C LEU A 10 -19.12 -12.92 -17.69
N GLU A 11 -18.74 -12.89 -18.96
CA GLU A 11 -17.42 -13.32 -19.44
C GLU A 11 -16.30 -12.46 -18.87
N ALA A 12 -16.50 -11.14 -18.80
CA ALA A 12 -15.54 -10.24 -18.16
C ALA A 12 -15.42 -10.50 -16.64
N TRP A 13 -16.53 -10.81 -15.96
CA TRP A 13 -16.56 -10.98 -14.51
C TRP A 13 -16.13 -12.37 -14.03
N LEU A 14 -16.57 -13.43 -14.70
CA LEU A 14 -16.30 -14.84 -14.33
C LEU A 14 -15.16 -15.47 -15.13
N LYS A 15 -14.56 -14.73 -16.08
CA LYS A 15 -13.69 -15.23 -17.15
C LYS A 15 -14.44 -16.16 -18.11
N SER A 16 -13.96 -16.29 -19.34
CA SER A 16 -14.65 -17.05 -20.40
C SER A 16 -15.00 -18.49 -19.99
N ALA A 17 -14.11 -19.18 -19.25
CA ALA A 17 -14.37 -20.54 -18.77
C ALA A 17 -15.43 -20.62 -17.64
N GLY A 18 -15.62 -19.56 -16.86
CA GLY A 18 -16.66 -19.47 -15.85
C GLY A 18 -18.02 -19.13 -16.47
N ALA A 19 -18.03 -18.13 -17.36
CA ALA A 19 -19.22 -17.69 -18.06
C ALA A 19 -19.76 -18.71 -19.07
N ALA A 20 -18.90 -19.47 -19.77
CA ALA A 20 -19.31 -20.53 -20.69
C ALA A 20 -20.12 -21.65 -20.02
N LYS A 21 -20.08 -21.73 -18.68
CA LYS A 21 -20.89 -22.69 -17.92
C LYS A 21 -22.36 -22.24 -17.80
N PHE A 22 -22.67 -20.97 -18.03
CA PHE A 22 -24.03 -20.44 -18.11
C PHE A 22 -24.61 -20.75 -19.48
N SER A 23 -25.62 -21.62 -19.49
CA SER A 23 -26.41 -21.90 -20.68
C SER A 23 -27.31 -20.72 -21.01
N ASP A 24 -27.83 -20.69 -22.23
CA ASP A 24 -28.80 -19.68 -22.68
C ASP A 24 -30.05 -19.68 -21.79
N GLU A 25 -30.44 -20.84 -21.26
CA GLU A 25 -31.55 -20.93 -20.32
C GLU A 25 -31.22 -20.29 -18.96
N ASP A 26 -29.99 -20.45 -18.45
CA ASP A 26 -29.56 -19.76 -17.22
C ASP A 26 -29.58 -18.23 -17.42
N LEU A 27 -29.19 -17.75 -18.60
CA LEU A 27 -29.21 -16.31 -18.93
C LEU A 27 -30.63 -15.77 -19.04
N ARG A 28 -31.57 -16.54 -19.61
CA ARG A 28 -32.99 -16.20 -19.64
C ARG A 28 -33.60 -16.14 -18.25
N VAL A 29 -33.29 -17.12 -17.40
CA VAL A 29 -33.71 -17.16 -15.99
C VAL A 29 -33.25 -15.91 -15.24
N LEU A 30 -31.98 -15.52 -15.40
CA LEU A 30 -31.44 -14.30 -14.80
C LEU A 30 -32.17 -13.05 -15.30
N TRP A 31 -32.39 -12.94 -16.62
CA TRP A 31 -33.08 -11.82 -17.23
C TRP A 31 -34.55 -11.70 -16.75
N GLN A 32 -35.29 -12.80 -16.71
CA GLN A 32 -36.66 -12.86 -16.19
C GLN A 32 -36.72 -12.53 -14.69
N GLY A 33 -35.68 -12.91 -13.94
CA GLY A 33 -35.50 -12.54 -12.54
C GLY A 33 -35.11 -11.07 -12.30
N GLY A 34 -34.96 -10.28 -13.36
CA GLY A 34 -34.61 -8.86 -13.29
C GLY A 34 -33.10 -8.57 -13.24
N TYR A 35 -32.24 -9.57 -13.40
CA TYR A 35 -30.79 -9.41 -13.39
C TYR A 35 -30.27 -9.08 -14.79
N ASN A 36 -30.44 -7.82 -15.19
CA ASN A 36 -30.13 -7.35 -16.54
C ASN A 36 -28.68 -6.85 -16.67
N THR A 37 -28.02 -6.58 -15.55
CA THR A 37 -26.68 -6.01 -15.50
C THR A 37 -25.81 -6.74 -14.47
N LEU A 38 -24.49 -6.51 -14.56
CA LEU A 38 -23.56 -6.94 -13.50
C LEU A 38 -23.85 -6.28 -12.15
N VAL A 39 -24.44 -5.08 -12.14
CA VAL A 39 -24.78 -4.39 -10.89
C VAL A 39 -25.85 -5.19 -10.14
N ASP A 40 -26.88 -5.65 -10.86
CA ASP A 40 -27.95 -6.48 -10.29
C ASP A 40 -27.39 -7.78 -9.73
N LEU A 41 -26.48 -8.43 -10.47
CA LEU A 41 -25.82 -9.66 -10.03
C LEU A 41 -24.86 -9.45 -8.86
N LYS A 42 -24.25 -8.26 -8.73
CA LYS A 42 -23.34 -7.95 -7.62
C LYS A 42 -24.05 -7.76 -6.28
N VAL A 43 -25.33 -7.41 -6.30
CA VAL A 43 -26.17 -7.23 -5.09
C VAL A 43 -27.14 -8.39 -4.85
N ALA A 44 -27.15 -9.38 -5.76
CA ALA A 44 -28.04 -10.53 -5.67
C ALA A 44 -27.77 -11.37 -4.42
N THR A 45 -28.82 -11.92 -3.82
CA THR A 45 -28.69 -12.85 -2.68
C THR A 45 -28.89 -14.28 -3.16
N ARG A 46 -28.41 -15.26 -2.39
CA ARG A 46 -28.72 -16.68 -2.64
C ARG A 46 -30.23 -16.89 -2.83
N ALA A 47 -31.03 -16.40 -1.88
CA ALA A 47 -32.49 -16.55 -1.89
C ALA A 47 -33.14 -15.90 -3.12
N SER A 48 -32.62 -14.77 -3.60
CA SER A 48 -33.18 -14.09 -4.76
C SER A 48 -32.80 -14.76 -6.09
N LEU A 49 -31.60 -15.35 -6.18
CA LEU A 49 -31.17 -16.12 -7.35
C LEU A 49 -31.86 -17.49 -7.44
N GLU A 50 -32.01 -18.18 -6.31
CA GLU A 50 -32.75 -19.44 -6.21
C GLU A 50 -34.23 -19.24 -6.54
N ARG A 51 -34.85 -18.15 -6.08
CA ARG A 51 -36.24 -17.79 -6.42
C ARG A 51 -36.42 -17.49 -7.92
N ALA A 52 -35.40 -16.96 -8.58
CA ALA A 52 -35.42 -16.78 -10.03
C ALA A 52 -35.37 -18.12 -10.78
N GLY A 53 -35.05 -19.23 -10.11
CA GLY A 53 -34.95 -20.57 -10.70
C GLY A 53 -33.53 -20.93 -11.13
N LEU A 54 -32.51 -20.17 -10.72
CA LEU A 54 -31.13 -20.44 -11.08
C LEU A 54 -30.60 -21.68 -10.32
N ARG A 55 -29.92 -22.57 -11.03
CA ARG A 55 -29.39 -23.82 -10.45
C ARG A 55 -28.38 -23.53 -9.32
N PRO A 56 -28.34 -24.31 -8.22
CA PRO A 56 -27.46 -24.05 -7.07
C PRO A 56 -25.98 -23.83 -7.45
N ALA A 57 -25.43 -24.62 -8.37
CA ALA A 57 -24.05 -24.46 -8.82
C ALA A 57 -23.77 -23.11 -9.53
N ARG A 58 -24.79 -22.52 -10.17
CA ARG A 58 -24.68 -21.19 -10.81
C ARG A 58 -24.88 -20.07 -9.80
N VAL A 59 -25.76 -20.28 -8.83
CA VAL A 59 -25.90 -19.40 -7.65
C VAL A 59 -24.57 -19.31 -6.93
N ASP A 60 -23.94 -20.44 -6.61
CA ASP A 60 -22.64 -20.51 -5.96
C ASP A 60 -21.56 -19.79 -6.77
N GLN A 61 -21.58 -19.93 -8.10
CA GLN A 61 -20.65 -19.21 -8.98
C GLN A 61 -20.82 -17.70 -8.92
N ILE A 62 -22.05 -17.19 -9.03
CA ILE A 62 -22.33 -15.74 -8.94
C ILE A 62 -21.90 -15.22 -7.57
N LEU A 63 -22.31 -15.88 -6.49
CA LEU A 63 -21.98 -15.48 -5.13
C LEU A 63 -20.46 -15.54 -4.86
N SER A 64 -19.77 -16.55 -5.39
CA SER A 64 -18.30 -16.65 -5.26
C SER A 64 -17.53 -15.59 -6.07
N ALA A 65 -18.20 -14.97 -7.04
CA ALA A 65 -17.66 -13.88 -7.84
C ALA A 65 -18.05 -12.50 -7.32
N GLN A 66 -19.09 -12.41 -6.48
CA GLN A 66 -19.42 -11.18 -5.76
C GLN A 66 -18.24 -10.74 -4.91
N GLY A 67 -17.95 -9.44 -5.01
CA GLY A 67 -16.79 -8.87 -4.35
C GLY A 67 -15.45 -9.35 -4.91
N ARG A 68 -15.35 -10.14 -5.98
CA ARG A 68 -14.03 -10.37 -6.62
C ARG A 68 -13.49 -9.06 -7.18
N ALA A 69 -12.22 -8.82 -6.92
CA ALA A 69 -11.49 -7.69 -7.46
C ALA A 69 -11.34 -7.84 -8.99
N GLY A 70 -11.02 -6.73 -9.66
CA GLY A 70 -10.74 -6.74 -11.10
C GLY A 70 -9.66 -7.74 -11.51
N ALA A 71 -9.71 -8.22 -12.76
CA ALA A 71 -8.77 -9.22 -13.28
C ALA A 71 -7.30 -8.81 -13.12
N SER A 72 -6.99 -7.51 -13.15
CA SER A 72 -5.66 -6.95 -12.90
C SER A 72 -5.14 -7.27 -11.50
N PHE A 73 -5.97 -7.12 -10.46
CA PHE A 73 -5.59 -7.45 -9.08
C PHE A 73 -5.39 -8.95 -8.87
N GLU A 74 -6.25 -9.78 -9.48
CA GLU A 74 -6.07 -11.23 -9.44
C GLU A 74 -4.77 -11.67 -10.14
N GLU A 75 -4.45 -11.07 -11.29
CA GLU A 75 -3.23 -11.36 -12.03
C GLU A 75 -1.99 -10.87 -11.28
N PHE A 76 -2.03 -9.67 -10.72
CA PHE A 76 -1.01 -9.13 -9.83
C PHE A 76 -0.72 -10.09 -8.68
N TRP A 77 -1.73 -10.46 -7.89
CA TRP A 77 -1.54 -11.33 -6.72
C TRP A 77 -1.00 -12.71 -7.10
N LYS A 78 -1.49 -13.29 -8.21
CA LYS A 78 -1.03 -14.60 -8.70
C LYS A 78 0.43 -14.57 -9.15
N LYS A 79 0.89 -13.47 -9.75
CA LYS A 79 2.26 -13.34 -10.27
C LYS A 79 3.23 -12.74 -9.25
N LEU A 80 2.76 -12.07 -8.20
CA LEU A 80 3.59 -11.39 -7.21
C LEU A 80 4.66 -12.30 -6.57
N PRO A 81 4.38 -13.56 -6.18
CA PRO A 81 5.41 -14.47 -5.67
C PRO A 81 6.53 -14.82 -6.67
N LYS A 82 6.28 -14.59 -7.97
CA LYS A 82 7.22 -14.83 -9.06
C LYS A 82 7.98 -13.57 -9.49
N ALA A 83 7.81 -12.46 -8.77
CA ALA A 83 8.56 -11.25 -9.01
C ALA A 83 10.08 -11.54 -8.91
N VAL A 84 10.85 -10.92 -9.80
CA VAL A 84 12.29 -11.11 -9.88
C VAL A 84 12.95 -10.15 -8.90
N VAL A 85 13.81 -10.68 -8.04
CA VAL A 85 14.69 -9.86 -7.18
C VAL A 85 16.07 -9.85 -7.81
N ALA A 86 16.48 -8.72 -8.36
CA ALA A 86 17.78 -8.52 -8.98
C ALA A 86 18.63 -7.55 -8.17
N GLN A 87 19.94 -7.57 -8.40
CA GLN A 87 20.86 -6.57 -7.85
C GLN A 87 21.03 -5.43 -8.86
N SER A 88 20.95 -4.20 -8.37
CA SER A 88 21.33 -3.02 -9.14
C SER A 88 22.83 -2.94 -9.33
N SER A 89 23.28 -2.06 -10.22
CA SER A 89 24.71 -1.74 -10.40
C SER A 89 25.40 -1.20 -9.14
N GLN A 90 24.61 -0.79 -8.14
CA GLN A 90 25.08 -0.28 -6.86
C GLN A 90 24.81 -1.26 -5.70
N ASN A 91 24.57 -2.55 -6.02
CA ASN A 91 24.33 -3.63 -5.07
C ASN A 91 23.10 -3.44 -4.16
N PHE A 92 22.06 -2.79 -4.68
CA PHE A 92 20.76 -2.73 -4.03
C PHE A 92 19.80 -3.74 -4.66
N GLU A 93 19.00 -4.38 -3.83
CA GLU A 93 17.94 -5.25 -4.31
C GLU A 93 16.83 -4.45 -5.00
N VAL A 94 16.42 -4.95 -6.16
CA VAL A 94 15.35 -4.40 -6.98
C VAL A 94 14.31 -5.48 -7.18
N LEU A 95 13.11 -5.24 -6.68
CA LEU A 95 11.95 -6.09 -6.89
C LEU A 95 11.27 -5.66 -8.19
N GLN A 96 11.28 -6.54 -9.20
CA GLN A 96 10.65 -6.34 -10.50
C GLN A 96 9.43 -7.23 -10.62
N LEU A 97 8.26 -6.62 -10.83
CA LEU A 97 7.02 -7.34 -11.09
C LEU A 97 7.05 -7.97 -12.50
N ALA A 98 6.26 -9.03 -12.66
CA ALA A 98 6.11 -9.70 -13.95
C ALA A 98 5.36 -8.83 -14.96
N ASP A 99 5.60 -9.06 -16.26
CA ASP A 99 4.95 -8.30 -17.33
C ASP A 99 3.41 -8.30 -17.21
N GLY A 100 2.84 -7.12 -17.45
CA GLY A 100 1.40 -6.88 -17.33
C GLY A 100 0.89 -6.73 -15.90
N THR A 101 1.78 -6.64 -14.89
CA THR A 101 1.38 -6.39 -13.50
C THR A 101 2.01 -5.12 -12.93
N ALA A 102 1.29 -4.48 -12.02
CA ALA A 102 1.69 -3.26 -11.34
C ALA A 102 1.26 -3.34 -9.87
N PHE A 103 1.97 -2.63 -9.00
CA PHE A 103 1.55 -2.43 -7.62
C PHE A 103 0.19 -1.72 -7.58
N PRO A 104 -0.62 -1.95 -6.54
CA PRO A 104 -1.92 -1.29 -6.37
C PRO A 104 -1.72 0.16 -5.90
N ASP A 105 -0.96 0.95 -6.66
CA ASP A 105 -0.66 2.36 -6.42
C ASP A 105 -1.08 3.24 -7.62
N PRO A 106 -1.37 4.54 -7.43
CA PRO A 106 -1.77 5.43 -8.52
C PRO A 106 -0.76 5.53 -9.66
N GLY A 107 0.53 5.33 -9.37
CA GLY A 107 1.62 5.38 -10.35
C GLY A 107 1.76 4.09 -11.16
N HIS A 108 1.02 3.03 -10.81
CA HIS A 108 1.11 1.71 -11.42
C HIS A 108 2.56 1.22 -11.52
N SER A 109 3.32 1.42 -10.45
CA SER A 109 4.74 1.06 -10.40
C SER A 109 4.93 -0.42 -10.69
N THR A 110 5.88 -0.78 -11.56
CA THR A 110 6.23 -2.18 -11.87
C THR A 110 7.54 -2.61 -11.21
N THR A 111 8.27 -1.66 -10.63
CA THR A 111 9.59 -1.84 -10.03
C THR A 111 9.63 -1.15 -8.68
N LEU A 112 10.31 -1.78 -7.72
CA LEU A 112 10.51 -1.26 -6.38
C LEU A 112 11.98 -1.46 -5.99
N LEU A 113 12.67 -0.38 -5.62
CA LEU A 113 13.98 -0.52 -4.96
C LEU A 113 13.74 -0.94 -3.51
N VAL A 114 14.31 -2.08 -3.12
CA VAL A 114 14.21 -2.59 -1.76
C VAL A 114 15.17 -1.80 -0.89
N HIS A 115 14.63 -0.86 -0.11
CA HIS A 115 15.42 -0.10 0.84
C HIS A 115 16.05 -1.05 1.87
N PRO A 116 17.35 -0.94 2.20
CA PRO A 116 18.04 -1.87 3.11
C PRO A 116 17.34 -2.08 4.44
N CYS A 117 16.66 -1.05 4.97
CA CYS A 117 15.92 -1.15 6.22
C CYS A 117 14.71 -2.12 6.14
N TYR A 118 14.16 -2.40 4.96
CA TYR A 118 12.99 -3.25 4.78
C TYR A 118 13.21 -4.67 5.29
N HIS A 119 14.41 -5.23 5.07
CA HIS A 119 14.77 -6.54 5.60
C HIS A 119 14.76 -6.56 7.12
N THR A 120 15.34 -5.53 7.74
CA THR A 120 15.36 -5.37 9.20
C THR A 120 13.95 -5.20 9.77
N LEU A 121 13.10 -4.41 9.12
CA LEU A 121 11.70 -4.23 9.50
C LEU A 121 10.95 -5.56 9.42
N CYS A 122 11.00 -6.27 8.29
CA CYS A 122 10.37 -7.58 8.13
C CYS A 122 10.84 -8.56 9.21
N LYS A 123 12.14 -8.66 9.46
CA LYS A 123 12.70 -9.55 10.49
C LYS A 123 12.11 -9.25 11.87
N LYS A 124 12.05 -7.98 12.28
CA LYS A 124 11.47 -7.56 13.57
C LYS A 124 9.96 -7.85 13.64
N ILE A 125 9.22 -7.56 12.57
CA ILE A 125 7.79 -7.80 12.49
C ILE A 125 7.47 -9.29 12.62
N PHE A 126 8.07 -10.14 11.77
CA PHE A 126 7.83 -11.59 11.80
C PHE A 126 8.21 -12.23 13.14
N ALA A 127 9.28 -11.75 13.79
CA ALA A 127 9.68 -12.22 15.12
C ALA A 127 8.69 -11.77 16.23
N SER A 128 8.09 -10.60 16.11
CA SER A 128 7.13 -10.08 17.09
C SER A 128 5.78 -10.79 17.01
N VAL A 129 5.24 -10.92 15.80
CA VAL A 129 3.87 -11.42 15.57
C VAL A 129 3.72 -12.92 15.78
N GLY A 130 4.82 -13.65 15.93
CA GLY A 130 4.82 -15.06 16.33
C GLY A 130 4.42 -15.29 17.80
N LYS A 131 4.24 -14.22 18.59
CA LYS A 131 3.77 -14.29 19.97
C LYS A 131 2.24 -14.29 20.02
N SER A 132 1.67 -15.02 20.97
CA SER A 132 0.22 -15.28 21.03
C SER A 132 -0.63 -14.13 21.58
N ASP A 133 -0.02 -13.05 22.08
CA ASP A 133 -0.71 -11.94 22.74
C ASP A 133 -1.16 -10.83 21.75
N PRO A 134 -2.32 -10.17 21.96
CA PRO A 134 -2.82 -9.14 21.04
C PRO A 134 -1.89 -7.94 20.81
N PRO A 135 -1.19 -7.37 21.80
CA PRO A 135 -0.28 -6.25 21.58
C PRO A 135 0.85 -6.57 20.58
N SER A 136 1.42 -7.78 20.64
CA SER A 136 2.52 -8.19 19.75
C SER A 136 2.13 -8.27 18.26
N ARG A 137 0.81 -8.36 17.97
CA ARG A 137 0.22 -8.37 16.62
C ARG A 137 -0.01 -6.98 16.04
N GLN A 138 0.18 -5.93 16.83
CA GLN A 138 -0.05 -4.55 16.43
C GLN A 138 1.29 -3.84 16.20
N VAL A 139 1.61 -3.57 14.93
CA VAL A 139 2.85 -2.92 14.51
C VAL A 139 2.56 -1.54 13.95
N LEU A 140 3.27 -0.54 14.47
CA LEU A 140 3.25 0.83 13.94
C LEU A 140 4.61 1.18 13.33
N ILE A 141 4.59 1.61 12.07
CA ILE A 141 5.76 2.09 11.33
C ILE A 141 5.64 3.59 11.14
N ARG A 142 6.64 4.33 11.62
CA ARG A 142 6.71 5.79 11.51
C ARG A 142 7.96 6.25 10.78
N GLY A 143 7.89 7.41 10.15
CA GLY A 143 9.08 8.08 9.62
C GLY A 143 9.76 8.85 10.74
N THR A 144 11.10 8.96 10.72
CA THR A 144 11.83 9.78 11.69
C THR A 144 11.23 11.20 11.70
N PRO A 145 10.72 11.69 12.83
CA PRO A 145 10.15 13.03 12.88
C PRO A 145 11.31 14.01 12.79
N GLY A 146 11.24 14.97 11.86
CA GLY A 146 12.08 16.15 11.91
C GLY A 146 11.84 16.84 13.25
N LYS A 147 12.79 16.76 14.19
CA LYS A 147 12.62 17.31 15.53
C LYS A 147 12.87 18.82 15.48
N LEU A 148 11.86 19.59 15.06
CA LEU A 148 11.78 21.04 15.29
C LEU A 148 10.45 21.36 15.97
N MET A 149 10.40 21.12 17.27
CA MET A 149 9.29 21.57 18.12
C MET A 149 9.43 23.09 18.29
N GLY A 150 8.54 23.89 17.69
CA GLY A 150 8.45 25.30 18.10
C GLY A 150 7.77 26.34 17.19
N LEU A 151 7.49 26.11 15.90
CA LEU A 151 6.94 27.18 15.02
C LEU A 151 5.90 26.67 14.01
N SER A 152 4.76 27.36 13.92
CA SER A 152 3.51 26.91 13.27
C SER A 152 3.60 26.68 11.76
N ALA A 153 4.44 27.42 11.03
CA ALA A 153 4.59 27.26 9.59
C ALA A 153 5.66 26.22 9.22
N GLY A 154 6.84 26.30 9.84
CA GLY A 154 7.93 25.37 9.54
C GLY A 154 7.74 23.96 10.12
N ALA A 155 6.97 23.81 11.21
CA ALA A 155 6.58 22.48 11.71
C ALA A 155 5.62 21.74 10.77
N LYS A 156 4.92 22.43 9.85
CA LYS A 156 4.11 21.77 8.81
C LYS A 156 4.99 21.19 7.70
N LEU A 157 5.96 21.98 7.21
CA LEU A 157 6.85 21.57 6.12
C LEU A 157 7.84 20.46 6.54
N PHE A 158 8.47 20.59 7.72
CA PHE A 158 9.36 19.55 8.29
C PHE A 158 8.65 18.24 8.60
N TRP A 159 7.33 18.28 8.73
CA TRP A 159 6.52 17.12 8.97
C TRP A 159 6.11 16.40 7.69
N GLU A 160 5.71 17.18 6.68
CA GLU A 160 5.49 16.70 5.32
C GLU A 160 6.78 16.10 4.74
N MET A 161 7.95 16.58 5.17
CA MET A 161 9.26 15.96 4.92
C MET A 161 9.41 14.54 5.51
N GLY A 162 8.76 14.21 6.63
CA GLY A 162 8.69 12.84 7.17
C GLY A 162 7.81 11.90 6.32
N ASP A 163 7.01 12.48 5.42
CA ASP A 163 6.27 11.78 4.38
C ASP A 163 7.08 11.67 3.09
N GLY A 164 7.06 10.48 2.49
CA GLY A 164 7.87 10.19 1.30
C GLY A 164 9.20 9.48 1.55
N ILE A 165 9.49 9.04 2.78
CA ILE A 165 10.62 8.17 3.13
C ILE A 165 10.44 6.70 2.62
N GLY A 166 9.26 6.38 2.07
CA GLY A 166 8.98 5.04 1.50
C GLY A 166 8.24 4.08 2.44
N LYS A 167 7.42 4.59 3.36
CA LYS A 167 6.60 3.77 4.29
C LYS A 167 5.52 2.97 3.54
N SER A 168 4.80 3.61 2.62
CA SER A 168 3.82 2.93 1.76
C SER A 168 4.50 1.88 0.89
N THR A 169 5.64 2.22 0.29
CA THR A 169 6.50 1.29 -0.46
C THR A 169 6.97 0.10 0.38
N PHE A 170 7.22 0.28 1.68
CA PHE A 170 7.49 -0.84 2.58
C PHE A 170 6.29 -1.79 2.71
N LEU A 171 5.06 -1.27 2.76
CA LEU A 171 3.87 -2.12 2.78
C LEU A 171 3.77 -2.96 1.50
N ASP A 172 4.09 -2.40 0.34
CA ASP A 172 4.11 -3.15 -0.93
C ASP A 172 5.15 -4.29 -0.91
N TYR A 173 6.34 -4.00 -0.38
CA TYR A 173 7.37 -5.02 -0.17
C TYR A 173 6.93 -6.09 0.85
N LEU A 174 6.25 -5.70 1.92
CA LEU A 174 5.70 -6.64 2.89
C LEU A 174 4.60 -7.50 2.26
N LEU A 175 3.72 -6.93 1.43
CA LEU A 175 2.71 -7.66 0.66
C LEU A 175 3.36 -8.74 -0.22
N TYR A 176 4.46 -8.41 -0.92
CA TYR A 176 5.26 -9.38 -1.67
C TYR A 176 5.75 -10.54 -0.79
N ARG A 177 6.33 -10.23 0.38
CA ARG A 177 6.83 -11.25 1.32
C ARG A 177 5.71 -12.16 1.84
N LEU A 178 4.53 -11.61 2.07
CA LEU A 178 3.34 -12.35 2.51
C LEU A 178 2.75 -13.21 1.39
N ALA A 179 2.75 -12.72 0.15
CA ALA A 179 2.35 -13.48 -1.04
C ALA A 179 3.23 -14.72 -1.23
N CYS A 180 4.55 -14.56 -1.08
CA CYS A 180 5.51 -15.68 -1.15
C CYS A 180 5.25 -16.76 -0.09
N GLN A 181 4.63 -16.40 1.04
CA GLN A 181 4.26 -17.32 2.11
C GLN A 181 2.80 -17.82 2.01
N GLY A 182 2.06 -17.44 0.96
CA GLY A 182 0.66 -17.81 0.78
C GLY A 182 -0.28 -17.28 1.87
N LYS A 183 0.05 -16.13 2.48
CA LYS A 183 -0.76 -15.54 3.57
C LYS A 183 -1.99 -14.82 3.04
N THR A 184 -3.04 -14.80 3.85
CA THR A 184 -4.22 -13.96 3.64
C THR A 184 -3.93 -12.54 4.10
N VAL A 185 -4.21 -11.55 3.25
CA VAL A 185 -3.91 -10.15 3.51
C VAL A 185 -5.11 -9.27 3.18
N VAL A 186 -5.58 -8.48 4.14
CA VAL A 186 -6.49 -7.36 3.90
C VAL A 186 -5.63 -6.09 3.76
N TRP A 187 -5.75 -5.41 2.62
CA TRP A 187 -5.03 -4.20 2.28
C TRP A 187 -5.98 -3.01 2.21
N CYS A 188 -5.68 -1.96 2.97
CA CYS A 188 -6.47 -0.74 3.00
C CYS A 188 -5.57 0.49 2.91
N SER A 189 -5.70 1.25 1.83
CA SER A 189 -4.98 2.51 1.69
C SER A 189 -5.90 3.56 1.10
N LYS A 190 -6.57 4.37 1.96
CA LYS A 190 -7.52 5.40 1.52
C LYS A 190 -6.87 6.54 0.72
N SER A 191 -5.55 6.67 0.79
CA SER A 191 -4.77 7.65 0.01
C SER A 191 -4.45 7.17 -1.41
N VAL A 192 -4.70 5.90 -1.70
CA VAL A 192 -4.21 5.18 -2.88
C VAL A 192 -5.36 4.45 -3.60
N LEU A 193 -6.33 3.93 -2.85
CA LEU A 193 -7.49 3.20 -3.32
C LEU A 193 -8.76 3.70 -2.59
N ASP A 194 -9.84 3.90 -3.33
CA ASP A 194 -11.19 4.09 -2.76
C ASP A 194 -11.82 2.77 -2.28
N SER A 195 -11.03 1.69 -2.26
CA SER A 195 -11.45 0.34 -1.92
C SER A 195 -10.47 -0.36 -0.96
N VAL A 196 -10.98 -1.45 -0.38
CA VAL A 196 -10.25 -2.39 0.46
C VAL A 196 -10.11 -3.68 -0.32
N LEU A 197 -8.89 -4.20 -0.40
CA LEU A 197 -8.60 -5.45 -1.10
C LEU A 197 -8.36 -6.57 -0.09
N LEU A 198 -8.93 -7.75 -0.33
CA LEU A 198 -8.64 -8.99 0.39
C LEU A 198 -7.92 -9.95 -0.56
N PHE A 199 -6.64 -10.17 -0.31
CA PHE A 199 -5.80 -11.13 -1.01
C PHE A 199 -5.85 -12.48 -0.29
N THR A 200 -6.27 -13.52 -1.00
CA THR A 200 -6.33 -14.89 -0.47
C THR A 200 -5.64 -15.86 -1.43
N PRO A 201 -5.31 -17.09 -1.01
CA PRO A 201 -4.87 -18.14 -1.93
C PRO A 201 -5.89 -18.45 -3.05
N ASN A 202 -7.18 -18.16 -2.82
CA ASN A 202 -8.29 -18.52 -3.71
C ASN A 202 -8.71 -17.39 -4.68
N GLY A 203 -8.14 -16.20 -4.52
CA GLY A 203 -8.49 -15.04 -5.32
C GLY A 203 -8.34 -13.73 -4.55
N VAL A 204 -8.64 -12.64 -5.25
CA VAL A 204 -8.63 -11.29 -4.68
C VAL A 204 -10.04 -10.75 -4.66
N PHE A 205 -10.42 -10.14 -3.55
CA PHE A 205 -11.72 -9.54 -3.34
C PHE A 205 -11.57 -8.04 -3.06
N GLU A 206 -12.58 -7.26 -3.41
CA GLU A 206 -12.62 -5.81 -3.31
C GLU A 206 -13.95 -5.38 -2.69
N ALA A 207 -13.87 -4.45 -1.75
CA ALA A 207 -15.03 -3.83 -1.11
C ALA A 207 -14.78 -2.35 -0.86
N THR A 208 -15.83 -1.56 -0.63
CA THR A 208 -15.71 -0.13 -0.31
C THR A 208 -15.32 0.12 1.16
N SER A 209 -15.32 -0.92 1.99
CA SER A 209 -15.07 -0.81 3.43
C SER A 209 -14.53 -2.11 4.02
N THR A 210 -13.71 -1.98 5.07
CA THR A 210 -13.18 -3.11 5.86
C THR A 210 -14.28 -3.93 6.54
N ALA A 211 -15.48 -3.37 6.71
CA ALA A 211 -16.62 -4.08 7.28
C ALA A 211 -17.01 -5.34 6.49
N ALA A 212 -16.76 -5.34 5.18
CA ALA A 212 -17.02 -6.50 4.31
C ALA A 212 -16.10 -7.70 4.62
N PHE A 213 -14.92 -7.45 5.22
CA PHE A 213 -13.93 -8.48 5.55
C PHE A 213 -13.81 -8.70 7.06
N ARG A 214 -14.93 -8.52 7.79
CA ARG A 214 -14.94 -8.58 9.25
C ARG A 214 -14.54 -9.95 9.79
N GLU A 215 -14.94 -11.03 9.13
CA GLU A 215 -14.63 -12.38 9.57
C GLU A 215 -13.16 -12.72 9.33
N GLU A 216 -12.60 -12.31 8.19
CA GLU A 216 -11.18 -12.44 7.88
C GLU A 216 -10.32 -11.65 8.87
N LEU A 217 -10.76 -10.45 9.26
CA LEU A 217 -10.08 -9.62 10.27
C LEU A 217 -10.24 -10.14 11.71
N ARG A 218 -11.08 -11.15 11.95
CA ARG A 218 -11.16 -11.90 13.22
C ARG A 218 -10.27 -13.14 13.24
N ASP A 219 -9.69 -13.52 12.11
CA ASP A 219 -8.70 -14.59 12.05
C ASP A 219 -7.32 -14.06 12.48
N PRO A 220 -6.70 -14.61 13.54
CA PRO A 220 -5.39 -14.19 14.01
C PRO A 220 -4.24 -14.49 13.03
N SER A 221 -4.49 -15.28 11.98
CA SER A 221 -3.53 -15.58 10.91
C SER A 221 -3.59 -14.59 9.74
N THR A 222 -4.64 -13.77 9.65
CA THR A 222 -4.80 -12.74 8.63
C THR A 222 -3.91 -11.54 8.92
N TRP A 223 -3.30 -11.01 7.86
CA TRP A 223 -2.54 -9.77 7.91
C TRP A 223 -3.41 -8.59 7.48
N PHE A 224 -3.42 -7.51 8.25
CA PHE A 224 -4.05 -6.25 7.88
C PHE A 224 -2.97 -5.20 7.62
N LEU A 225 -2.78 -4.83 6.35
CA LEU A 225 -1.85 -3.79 5.94
C LEU A 225 -2.64 -2.50 5.71
N CYS A 226 -2.30 -1.44 6.44
CA CYS A 226 -3.01 -0.18 6.34
C CYS A 226 -2.08 1.05 6.25
N ASP A 227 -2.41 1.97 5.34
CA ASP A 227 -1.73 3.26 5.19
C ASP A 227 -2.63 4.38 5.74
N ALA A 228 -2.24 4.95 6.89
CA ALA A 228 -2.92 6.06 7.56
C ALA A 228 -4.42 5.87 7.90
N VAL A 229 -4.90 4.62 7.98
CA VAL A 229 -6.28 4.27 8.37
C VAL A 229 -6.28 3.51 9.69
N GLU A 230 -7.13 3.90 10.65
CA GLU A 230 -7.23 3.16 11.91
C GLU A 230 -7.84 1.77 11.70
N PRO A 231 -7.20 0.70 12.19
CA PRO A 231 -7.69 -0.65 12.04
C PRO A 231 -8.96 -0.89 12.87
N PRO A 232 -9.96 -1.58 12.31
CA PRO A 232 -11.19 -1.90 13.03
C PRO A 232 -11.05 -3.10 13.99
N SER A 233 -10.00 -3.92 13.85
CA SER A 233 -9.81 -5.18 14.60
C SER A 233 -8.47 -5.22 15.31
N LYS A 234 -8.46 -5.86 16.48
CA LYS A 234 -7.26 -6.12 17.29
C LYS A 234 -6.78 -7.58 17.20
N VAL A 235 -7.49 -8.41 16.44
CA VAL A 235 -7.23 -9.87 16.39
C VAL A 235 -6.22 -10.22 15.30
N ALA A 236 -6.44 -9.70 14.09
CA ALA A 236 -5.53 -9.84 12.95
C ALA A 236 -4.16 -9.21 13.24
N ILE A 237 -3.15 -9.68 12.50
CA ILE A 237 -1.80 -9.12 12.52
C ILE A 237 -1.84 -7.80 11.73
N THR A 238 -1.81 -6.67 12.43
CA THR A 238 -1.92 -5.37 11.78
C THR A 238 -0.55 -4.71 11.66
N VAL A 239 -0.22 -4.26 10.45
CA VAL A 239 0.91 -3.38 10.20
C VAL A 239 0.38 -2.08 9.63
N MET A 240 0.49 -1.02 10.44
CA MET A 240 0.15 0.33 10.04
C MET A 240 1.41 1.09 9.63
N ALA A 241 1.44 1.59 8.40
CA ALA A 241 2.33 2.68 8.02
C ALA A 241 1.58 4.00 8.20
N SER A 242 2.16 4.96 8.91
CA SER A 242 1.51 6.26 9.06
C SER A 242 2.51 7.40 9.09
N SER A 243 2.10 8.53 8.50
CA SER A 243 2.76 9.79 8.76
C SER A 243 2.59 10.11 10.24
N PRO A 244 3.54 10.82 10.86
CA PRO A 244 3.49 10.97 12.29
C PRO A 244 2.29 11.85 12.76
N ARG A 245 1.49 12.47 11.85
CA ARG A 245 0.24 13.20 12.17
C ARG A 245 -0.90 12.28 11.81
N ASN A 246 -1.55 11.73 12.82
CA ASN A 246 -3.00 11.84 12.82
C ASN A 246 -3.52 11.61 14.23
N SER A 247 -4.38 12.52 14.68
CA SER A 247 -5.28 12.27 15.80
C SER A 247 -6.10 10.99 15.60
N ASN A 248 -6.29 10.61 14.35
CA ASN A 248 -7.11 9.48 13.90
C ASN A 248 -6.55 8.10 14.24
N TYR A 249 -5.36 7.98 14.83
CA TYR A 249 -4.81 6.69 15.25
C TYR A 249 -4.12 6.74 16.62
N ASN A 250 -4.40 7.78 17.44
CA ASN A 250 -3.76 7.96 18.75
C ASN A 250 -3.95 6.74 19.66
N GLU A 251 -5.13 6.12 19.61
CA GLU A 251 -5.42 4.91 20.39
C GLU A 251 -4.61 3.72 19.87
N TYR A 252 -4.53 3.55 18.55
CA TYR A 252 -3.63 2.57 17.94
C TYR A 252 -2.17 2.75 18.37
N ALA A 253 -1.67 3.99 18.31
CA ALA A 253 -0.29 4.30 18.66
C ALA A 253 0.04 3.94 20.12
N LYS A 254 -0.90 4.17 21.05
CA LYS A 254 -0.75 3.76 22.46
C LYS A 254 -0.68 2.24 22.62
N GLN A 255 -1.41 1.50 21.79
CA GLN A 255 -1.63 0.06 21.92
C GLN A 255 -0.68 -0.80 21.08
N ALA A 256 -0.01 -0.24 20.08
CA ALA A 256 0.96 -0.97 19.24
C ALA A 256 2.10 -1.56 20.09
N GLY A 257 2.18 -2.89 20.14
CA GLY A 257 3.22 -3.60 20.89
C GLY A 257 4.60 -3.52 20.24
N LEU A 258 4.66 -3.23 18.93
CA LEU A 258 5.90 -2.94 18.23
C LEU A 258 5.83 -1.60 17.50
N ARG A 259 6.78 -0.71 17.79
CA ARG A 259 6.93 0.58 17.11
C ARG A 259 8.28 0.60 16.39
N LEU A 260 8.25 0.82 15.09
CA LEU A 260 9.43 0.86 14.23
C LEU A 260 9.55 2.22 13.56
N TRP A 261 10.79 2.63 13.30
CA TRP A 261 11.10 3.91 12.65
C TRP A 261 11.87 3.68 11.35
N MET A 262 11.55 4.47 10.34
CA MET A 262 12.26 4.53 9.07
C MET A 262 13.00 5.86 8.95
N GLY A 263 14.31 5.76 8.82
CA GLY A 263 15.19 6.91 8.58
C GLY A 263 15.17 7.36 7.11
N PRO A 264 15.67 8.58 6.85
CA PRO A 264 15.87 9.07 5.49
C PRO A 264 16.91 8.22 4.73
N TRP A 265 16.85 8.30 3.40
CA TRP A 265 17.74 7.59 2.48
C TRP A 265 19.09 8.31 2.38
N SER A 266 20.15 7.54 2.33
CA SER A 266 21.49 8.01 1.96
C SER A 266 21.55 8.46 0.50
N TYR A 267 22.56 9.26 0.18
CA TYR A 267 22.83 9.68 -1.20
C TYR A 267 22.96 8.49 -2.16
N VAL A 268 23.66 7.43 -1.74
CA VAL A 268 23.91 6.24 -2.57
C VAL A 268 22.59 5.51 -2.87
N GLU A 269 21.71 5.37 -1.88
CA GLU A 269 20.37 4.79 -2.07
C GLU A 269 19.51 5.62 -3.05
N LEU A 270 19.59 6.95 -2.96
CA LEU A 270 18.88 7.84 -3.87
C LEU A 270 19.46 7.83 -5.28
N GLU A 271 20.79 7.71 -5.43
CA GLU A 271 21.42 7.55 -6.74
C GLU A 271 20.99 6.24 -7.41
N ALA A 272 20.80 5.17 -6.63
CA ALA A 272 20.30 3.88 -7.11
C ALA A 272 18.87 4.02 -7.63
N ALA A 273 17.98 4.57 -6.79
CA ALA A 273 16.60 4.81 -7.17
C ALA A 273 16.51 5.72 -8.40
N ARG A 274 17.35 6.75 -8.50
CA ARG A 274 17.45 7.63 -9.67
C ARG A 274 17.83 6.84 -10.93
N GLY A 275 18.85 5.99 -10.86
CA GLY A 275 19.29 5.20 -12.01
C GLY A 275 18.22 4.22 -12.53
N ILE A 276 17.38 3.69 -11.64
CA ILE A 276 16.41 2.64 -11.96
C ILE A 276 15.04 3.21 -12.34
N MET A 277 14.52 4.14 -11.54
CA MET A 277 13.12 4.59 -11.62
C MET A 277 12.97 6.06 -12.01
N PHE A 278 14.01 6.89 -11.81
CA PHE A 278 13.94 8.35 -12.04
C PHE A 278 15.08 8.84 -12.93
N SER A 279 15.31 8.14 -14.05
CA SER A 279 16.43 8.40 -14.96
C SER A 279 16.40 9.79 -15.59
N SER A 280 15.21 10.41 -15.64
CA SER A 280 15.00 11.80 -16.06
C SER A 280 15.63 12.83 -15.11
N VAL A 281 15.84 12.47 -13.83
CA VAL A 281 16.54 13.33 -12.87
C VAL A 281 18.04 13.19 -13.11
N SER A 282 18.70 14.31 -13.44
CA SER A 282 20.14 14.32 -13.67
C SER A 282 20.91 14.13 -12.35
N LYS A 283 22.16 13.63 -12.43
CA LYS A 283 23.03 13.51 -11.26
C LYS A 283 23.27 14.85 -10.56
N ALA A 284 23.44 15.92 -11.35
CA ALA A 284 23.59 17.27 -10.84
C ALA A 284 22.35 17.73 -10.06
N LYS A 285 21.14 17.48 -10.60
CA LYS A 285 19.89 17.84 -9.94
C LYS A 285 19.67 17.02 -8.65
N LEU A 286 19.98 15.72 -8.68
CA LEU A 286 19.97 14.89 -7.47
C LEU A 286 20.90 15.46 -6.39
N SER A 287 22.13 15.84 -6.74
CA SER A 287 23.08 16.42 -5.79
C SER A 287 22.59 17.74 -5.20
N GLU A 288 22.04 18.63 -6.02
CA GLU A 288 21.44 19.89 -5.59
C GLU A 288 20.28 19.65 -4.61
N LEU A 289 19.33 18.80 -5.00
CA LEU A 289 18.14 18.54 -4.20
C LEU A 289 18.47 17.76 -2.92
N TYR A 290 19.44 16.85 -2.93
CA TYR A 290 19.89 16.17 -1.72
C TYR A 290 20.50 17.16 -0.71
N ALA A 291 21.26 18.16 -1.17
CA ALA A 291 21.80 19.18 -0.28
C ALA A 291 20.70 20.04 0.35
N ARG A 292 19.56 20.21 -0.33
CA ARG A 292 18.41 21.04 0.12
C ARG A 292 17.42 20.26 0.99
N TRP A 293 17.01 19.08 0.53
CA TRP A 293 15.95 18.26 1.11
C TRP A 293 16.48 17.07 1.91
N GLY A 294 17.78 16.82 1.89
CA GLY A 294 18.39 15.64 2.49
C GLY A 294 17.92 14.35 1.83
N GLY A 295 17.76 13.32 2.64
CA GLY A 295 17.48 11.95 2.20
C GLY A 295 16.02 11.60 1.95
N ILE A 296 15.19 12.50 1.41
CA ILE A 296 13.75 12.24 1.25
C ILE A 296 13.42 11.99 -0.24
N PRO A 297 13.22 10.72 -0.67
CA PRO A 297 13.04 10.36 -2.08
C PRO A 297 11.93 11.14 -2.78
N ARG A 298 10.82 11.41 -2.09
CA ARG A 298 9.68 12.11 -2.67
C ARG A 298 10.06 13.50 -3.21
N TYR A 299 10.84 14.28 -2.47
CA TYR A 299 11.22 15.62 -2.88
C TYR A 299 12.45 15.64 -3.79
N VAL A 300 13.37 14.70 -3.56
CA VAL A 300 14.63 14.63 -4.31
C VAL A 300 14.49 13.95 -5.67
N LEU A 301 13.51 13.04 -5.82
CA LEU A 301 13.31 12.26 -7.04
C LEU A 301 11.93 12.52 -7.65
N LYS A 302 10.85 12.16 -6.95
CA LYS A 302 9.48 12.20 -7.51
C LYS A 302 9.04 13.63 -7.88
N TYR A 303 9.41 14.61 -7.06
CA TYR A 303 9.07 16.01 -7.26
C TYR A 303 10.28 16.87 -7.66
N ALA A 304 11.32 16.25 -8.22
CA ALA A 304 12.55 16.95 -8.59
C ALA A 304 12.33 18.12 -9.58
N ALA A 305 11.28 18.03 -10.39
CA ALA A 305 10.91 19.02 -11.40
C ALA A 305 9.74 19.93 -10.97
N ASN A 306 9.26 19.86 -9.73
CA ASN A 306 8.15 20.70 -9.26
C ASN A 306 8.71 22.00 -8.63
N PRO A 307 8.59 23.17 -9.29
CA PRO A 307 9.13 24.43 -8.80
C PRO A 307 8.38 24.95 -7.56
N GLU A 308 7.07 24.76 -7.48
CA GLU A 308 6.24 25.24 -6.36
C GLU A 308 6.74 24.65 -5.03
N LEU A 309 7.03 23.34 -5.02
CA LEU A 309 7.58 22.69 -3.82
C LEU A 309 8.98 23.20 -3.46
N GLN A 310 9.80 23.59 -4.46
CA GLN A 310 11.10 24.21 -4.18
C GLN A 310 10.94 25.60 -3.56
N GLU A 311 10.01 26.40 -4.07
CA GLU A 311 9.69 27.72 -3.55
C GLU A 311 9.11 27.64 -2.12
N GLU A 312 8.29 26.63 -1.83
CA GLU A 312 7.79 26.39 -0.47
C GLU A 312 8.92 26.10 0.53
N LEU A 313 9.94 25.32 0.13
CA LEU A 313 11.12 25.11 0.96
C LEU A 313 11.89 26.41 1.17
N ASP A 314 12.11 27.18 0.11
CA ASP A 314 12.85 28.44 0.19
C ASP A 314 12.13 29.45 1.10
N ALA A 315 10.80 29.53 1.02
CA ALA A 315 9.98 30.35 1.91
C ALA A 315 10.06 29.88 3.37
N ALA A 316 10.05 28.57 3.61
CA ALA A 316 10.22 28.01 4.95
C ALA A 316 11.61 28.34 5.51
N VAL A 317 12.68 28.12 4.74
CA VAL A 317 14.07 28.42 5.13
C VAL A 317 14.25 29.91 5.39
N ALA A 318 13.71 30.79 4.53
CA ALA A 318 13.77 32.25 4.73
C ALA A 318 13.08 32.68 6.04
N THR A 319 11.97 32.03 6.39
CA THR A 319 11.29 32.25 7.68
C THR A 319 12.19 31.87 8.86
N TYR A 320 13.00 30.81 8.74
CA TYR A 320 13.91 30.36 9.81
C TYR A 320 15.21 31.17 9.91
N CYS A 321 15.79 31.59 8.80
CA CYS A 321 17.04 32.35 8.78
C CYS A 321 16.90 33.76 9.36
N ASN A 322 15.68 34.30 9.43
CA ASN A 322 15.38 35.55 10.11
C ASN A 322 15.31 35.43 11.65
N VAL A 323 15.42 34.23 12.23
CA VAL A 323 15.21 34.01 13.68
C VAL A 323 16.49 33.66 14.45
N ASP A 324 17.52 33.07 13.86
CA ASP A 324 18.87 33.02 14.44
C ASP A 324 19.86 32.31 13.50
N TYR A 325 20.96 32.98 13.17
CA TYR A 325 22.00 32.51 12.22
C TYR A 325 22.71 31.20 12.64
N LYS A 326 22.46 30.69 13.85
CA LYS A 326 23.10 29.49 14.41
C LYS A 326 22.31 28.19 14.23
N CYS A 327 21.02 28.22 13.87
CA CYS A 327 20.21 27.00 13.88
C CYS A 327 20.26 26.19 12.57
N ALA A 328 20.34 26.83 11.40
CA ALA A 328 20.19 26.13 10.11
C ALA A 328 21.29 25.09 9.81
N LYS A 329 22.54 25.31 10.25
CA LYS A 329 23.63 24.32 10.13
C LYS A 329 23.49 23.13 11.09
N TYR A 330 22.81 23.31 12.23
CA TYR A 330 22.70 22.27 13.27
C TYR A 330 21.58 21.27 13.02
N VAL A 331 20.48 21.70 12.37
CA VAL A 331 19.30 20.83 12.10
C VAL A 331 19.66 19.61 11.27
N TRP A 332 20.53 19.77 10.27
CA TRP A 332 20.95 18.68 9.39
C TRP A 332 22.10 17.85 9.96
N SER A 333 23.01 18.46 10.75
CA SER A 333 24.11 17.72 11.39
C SER A 333 23.61 16.74 12.47
N ILE A 334 22.52 17.07 13.18
CA ILE A 334 21.90 16.21 14.19
C ILE A 334 21.18 15.02 13.55
N GLY A 335 20.62 15.18 12.34
CA GLY A 335 20.05 14.07 11.57
C GLY A 335 21.11 13.01 11.21
N THR A 336 22.31 13.45 10.82
CA THR A 336 23.44 12.56 10.51
C THR A 336 24.07 11.96 11.78
N LEU A 337 24.18 12.71 12.88
CA LEU A 337 24.71 12.22 14.15
C LEU A 337 23.75 11.27 14.90
N LEU A 338 22.43 11.41 14.73
CA LEU A 338 21.45 10.45 15.26
C LEU A 338 21.31 9.21 14.38
N ALA A 339 21.58 9.30 13.07
CA ALA A 339 21.59 8.14 12.18
C ALA A 339 22.72 7.14 12.52
N VAL A 340 23.85 7.61 13.06
CA VAL A 340 24.96 6.75 13.50
C VAL A 340 24.66 6.02 14.83
N ASN A 341 23.70 6.51 15.64
CA ASN A 341 23.42 5.96 16.97
C ASN A 341 22.00 5.38 17.15
N MET A 342 21.22 5.19 16.08
CA MET A 342 19.88 4.59 16.18
C MET A 342 19.63 3.47 15.17
N ILE A 343 20.55 2.49 15.14
CA ILE A 343 20.16 1.09 14.93
C ILE A 343 19.93 0.50 16.33
N VAL A 344 18.69 0.56 16.83
CA VAL A 344 18.19 -0.34 17.88
C VAL A 344 16.78 -0.79 17.53
#